data_AF-A0A1D3THM1-F1
#
_entry.id   AF-A0A1D3THM1-F1
#
_cell.length_a   1.000
_cell.length_b   1.000
_cell.length_c   1.000
_cell.angle_alpha   90.00
_cell.angle_beta   90.00
_cell.angle_gamma   90.00
#
_symmetry.space_group_name_H-M   'P 1'
#
loop_
_entity.id
_entity.type
_entity.pdbx_description
1 polymer ?
#
loop_
_entity_poly.entity_id
_entity_poly.type
_entity_poly.pdbx_seq_one_letter_code
_entity_poly.pdbx_strand_id
1 'polypeptide(L)'
;MSGALTNLNIESGYFNDELKEEANESNFMYTNISMLIRAYKKDRNKLTLLNKKLNLIKIVGFVLNIEEKKEFIVYTIDDTTGYIKAKLLLTYSFTTSNEKNEDINVNDVIQVFGICNTVSINEDLSISISSITKLNSFNYLCHHHLLVFHNYLKYIENEKKKPKEDEKVQNEEDEHATAMQNVENPFFNSFFY
;
A
#
# COMPACT_ATOMS: atom_id res chain seq x y z
N MET A 1 15.53 -26.80 -59.08
CA MET A 1 15.54 -26.45 -57.64
C MET A 1 14.12 -26.07 -57.25
N SER A 2 13.41 -26.96 -56.57
CA SER A 2 12.04 -26.74 -56.09
C SER A 2 12.10 -26.77 -54.56
N GLY A 3 11.84 -25.64 -53.93
CA GLY A 3 11.92 -25.47 -52.49
C GLY A 3 10.74 -26.14 -51.80
N ALA A 4 11.02 -27.15 -50.98
CA ALA A 4 10.06 -27.71 -50.05
C ALA A 4 9.82 -26.70 -48.92
N LEU A 5 8.58 -26.22 -48.80
CA LEU A 5 8.10 -25.51 -47.62
C LEU A 5 7.86 -26.56 -46.52
N THR A 6 8.75 -26.59 -45.53
CA THR A 6 8.54 -27.38 -44.31
C THR A 6 7.57 -26.62 -43.40
N ASN A 7 6.36 -27.16 -43.24
CA ASN A 7 5.42 -26.78 -42.20
C ASN A 7 6.01 -27.16 -40.84
N LEU A 8 6.48 -26.18 -40.08
CA LEU A 8 6.86 -26.36 -38.68
C LEU A 8 5.60 -26.30 -37.81
N ASN A 9 4.87 -27.41 -37.77
CA ASN A 9 3.88 -27.63 -36.71
C ASN A 9 4.67 -28.00 -35.43
N ILE A 10 5.15 -26.98 -34.72
CA ILE A 10 5.73 -27.16 -33.39
C ILE A 10 4.54 -27.20 -32.43
N GLU A 11 4.17 -28.41 -32.02
CA GLU A 11 3.32 -28.63 -30.85
C GLU A 11 4.06 -28.08 -29.61
N SER A 12 3.84 -26.81 -29.29
CA SER A 12 4.26 -26.23 -28.01
C SER A 12 3.29 -26.69 -26.92
N GLY A 13 3.39 -27.97 -26.55
CA GLY A 13 2.95 -28.45 -25.25
C GLY A 13 3.80 -27.79 -24.15
N TYR A 14 3.15 -27.48 -23.02
CA TYR A 14 3.74 -26.99 -21.75
C TYR A 14 3.90 -25.47 -21.53
N PHE A 15 3.13 -24.59 -22.19
CA PHE A 15 3.05 -23.16 -21.78
C PHE A 15 1.65 -22.54 -21.86
N ASN A 16 0.58 -23.32 -21.70
CA ASN A 16 -0.79 -22.80 -21.70
C ASN A 16 -1.62 -23.31 -20.52
N ASP A 17 -1.02 -23.42 -19.33
CA ASP A 17 -1.81 -23.36 -18.10
C ASP A 17 -1.93 -21.89 -17.72
N GLU A 18 -3.05 -21.31 -18.13
CA GLU A 18 -3.71 -20.11 -17.62
C GLU A 18 -3.00 -19.42 -16.43
N LEU A 19 -1.92 -18.68 -16.69
CA LEU A 19 -1.58 -17.54 -15.85
C LEU A 19 -2.69 -16.52 -16.09
N LYS A 20 -3.82 -16.69 -15.39
CA LYS A 20 -4.79 -15.63 -15.21
C LYS A 20 -4.02 -14.53 -14.50
N GLU A 21 -3.57 -13.53 -15.26
CA GLU A 21 -3.21 -12.25 -14.68
C GLU A 21 -4.43 -11.83 -13.86
N GLU A 22 -4.32 -11.92 -12.53
CA GLU A 22 -5.31 -11.33 -11.64
C GLU A 22 -5.50 -9.90 -12.13
N ALA A 23 -6.76 -9.49 -12.36
CA ALA A 23 -7.07 -8.14 -12.80
C ALA A 23 -6.35 -7.18 -11.84
N ASN A 24 -5.27 -6.56 -12.33
CA ASN A 24 -4.42 -5.69 -11.55
C ASN A 24 -5.17 -4.37 -11.42
N GLU A 25 -6.24 -4.35 -10.63
CA GLU A 25 -6.85 -3.10 -10.19
C GLU A 25 -5.74 -2.32 -9.49
N SER A 26 -5.28 -1.26 -10.14
CA SER A 26 -4.24 -0.38 -9.63
C SER A 26 -4.78 0.32 -8.39
N ASN A 27 -4.65 -0.33 -7.23
CA ASN A 27 -5.04 0.26 -5.95
C ASN A 27 -3.96 1.25 -5.52
N PHE A 28 -4.19 2.50 -5.91
CA PHE A 28 -3.59 3.66 -5.29
C PHE A 28 -4.29 3.98 -3.96
N MET A 29 -3.53 4.21 -2.89
CA MET A 29 -4.12 4.54 -1.60
C MET A 29 -3.33 5.62 -0.84
N TYR A 30 -4.06 6.58 -0.28
CA TYR A 30 -3.54 7.44 0.78
C TYR A 30 -3.48 6.61 2.06
N THR A 31 -2.34 6.61 2.72
CA THR A 31 -2.14 5.85 3.96
C THR A 31 -1.31 6.64 4.96
N ASN A 32 -1.48 6.32 6.24
CA ASN A 32 -0.56 6.72 7.28
C ASN A 32 0.45 5.59 7.56
N ILE A 33 1.61 5.94 8.12
CA ILE A 33 2.72 5.01 8.39
C ILE A 33 2.31 3.95 9.41
N SER A 34 1.61 4.34 10.47
CA SER A 34 1.08 3.39 11.47
C SER A 34 0.20 2.30 10.87
N MET A 35 -0.62 2.62 9.87
CA MET A 35 -1.49 1.65 9.19
C MET A 35 -0.66 0.61 8.45
N LEU A 36 0.36 1.05 7.73
CA LEU A 36 1.28 0.17 7.01
C LEU A 36 2.02 -0.77 7.95
N ILE A 37 2.60 -0.23 9.02
CA ILE A 37 3.34 -1.01 10.01
C ILE A 37 2.43 -2.05 10.69
N ARG A 38 1.20 -1.66 11.06
CA ARG A 38 0.23 -2.60 11.67
C ARG A 38 -0.19 -3.70 10.69
N ALA A 39 -0.46 -3.35 9.44
CA ALA A 39 -0.80 -4.33 8.41
C ALA A 39 0.34 -5.32 8.17
N TYR A 40 1.58 -4.83 8.08
CA TYR A 40 2.76 -5.67 7.91
C TYR A 40 3.01 -6.59 9.12
N LYS A 41 2.76 -6.11 10.34
CA LYS A 41 2.85 -6.94 11.55
C LYS A 41 1.81 -8.06 11.58
N LYS A 42 0.63 -7.84 10.98
CA LYS A 42 -0.42 -8.85 10.88
C LYS A 42 -0.05 -9.94 9.86
N ASP A 43 0.44 -9.54 8.70
CA ASP A 43 0.91 -10.44 7.65
C ASP A 43 2.14 -9.84 6.95
N ARG A 44 3.29 -10.46 7.18
CA ARG A 44 4.58 -9.99 6.62
C ARG A 44 4.67 -10.23 5.12
N ASN A 45 3.98 -11.24 4.59
CA ASN A 45 4.11 -11.64 3.20
C ASN A 45 3.06 -10.96 2.32
N LYS A 46 1.91 -10.60 2.90
CA LYS A 46 0.79 -9.99 2.17
C LYS A 46 0.33 -8.69 2.84
N LEU A 47 0.86 -7.57 2.37
CA LEU A 47 0.40 -6.26 2.84
C LEU A 47 -0.99 -5.94 2.25
N THR A 48 -2.01 -6.06 3.10
CA THR A 48 -3.39 -5.70 2.78
C THR A 48 -3.88 -4.59 3.70
N LEU A 49 -4.54 -3.60 3.12
CA LEU A 49 -5.25 -2.56 3.86
C LEU A 49 -6.67 -2.47 3.32
N LEU A 50 -7.66 -2.39 4.20
CA LEU A 50 -9.08 -2.27 3.83
C LEU A 50 -9.53 -3.37 2.85
N ASN A 51 -9.12 -4.61 3.12
CA ASN A 51 -9.34 -5.80 2.27
C ASN A 51 -8.83 -5.66 0.82
N LYS A 52 -7.92 -4.72 0.58
CA LYS A 52 -7.30 -4.47 -0.72
C LYS A 52 -5.80 -4.74 -0.66
N LYS A 53 -5.28 -5.36 -1.71
CA LYS A 53 -3.83 -5.44 -1.94
C LYS A 53 -3.32 -4.05 -2.30
N LEU A 54 -2.23 -3.64 -1.64
CA LEU A 54 -1.60 -2.35 -1.88
C LEU A 54 -0.63 -2.44 -3.05
N ASN A 55 -0.85 -1.62 -4.08
CA ASN A 55 0.04 -1.53 -5.23
C ASN A 55 0.87 -0.26 -5.17
N LEU A 56 0.22 0.90 -5.03
CA LEU A 56 0.88 2.21 -4.94
C LEU A 56 0.32 2.97 -3.74
N ILE A 57 1.20 3.57 -2.94
CA ILE A 57 0.79 4.38 -1.79
C ILE A 57 1.24 5.82 -1.96
N LYS A 58 0.47 6.72 -1.34
CA LYS A 58 0.91 8.08 -1.02
C LYS A 58 1.03 8.23 0.48
N ILE A 59 2.15 8.80 0.93
CA ILE A 59 2.34 9.29 2.29
C ILE A 59 2.80 10.75 2.24
N VAL A 60 2.54 11.48 3.32
CA VAL A 60 3.08 12.82 3.57
C VAL A 60 3.67 12.82 4.96
N GLY A 61 4.85 13.41 5.14
CA GLY A 61 5.51 13.43 6.44
C GLY A 61 6.77 14.29 6.44
N PHE A 62 7.39 14.42 7.61
CA PHE A 62 8.66 15.12 7.81
C PHE A 62 9.84 14.21 7.54
N VAL A 63 10.90 14.77 6.98
CA VAL A 63 12.20 14.09 6.88
C VAL A 63 12.92 14.18 8.23
N LEU A 64 13.09 13.05 8.92
CA LEU A 64 13.86 12.99 10.17
C LEU A 64 15.36 12.75 9.93
N ASN A 65 15.69 12.00 8.88
CA ASN A 65 17.07 11.65 8.56
C ASN A 65 17.23 11.36 7.06
N ILE A 66 18.42 11.65 6.53
CA ILE A 66 18.82 11.37 5.14
C ILE A 66 20.14 10.61 5.20
N GLU A 67 20.16 9.38 4.66
CA GLU A 67 21.38 8.59 4.49
C GLU A 67 21.65 8.41 3.00
N GLU A 68 22.68 9.08 2.50
CA GLU A 68 23.15 8.90 1.12
C GLU A 68 24.03 7.64 1.02
N LYS A 69 23.70 6.77 0.07
CA LYS A 69 24.52 5.63 -0.31
C LYS A 69 24.82 5.71 -1.80
N LYS A 70 25.73 4.85 -2.26
CA LYS A 70 26.23 4.87 -3.65
C LYS A 70 25.12 4.77 -4.71
N GLU A 71 24.12 3.94 -4.46
CA GLU A 71 23.08 3.61 -5.46
C GLU A 71 21.67 4.06 -5.03
N PHE A 72 21.51 4.58 -3.82
CA PHE A 72 20.22 5.02 -3.30
C PHE A 72 20.37 6.00 -2.14
N ILE A 73 19.35 6.84 -1.95
CA ILE A 73 19.17 7.69 -0.77
C ILE A 73 18.10 7.07 0.12
N VAL A 74 18.35 6.98 1.42
CA VAL A 74 17.36 6.53 2.39
C VAL A 74 16.84 7.72 3.19
N TYR A 75 15.56 7.99 3.08
CA TYR A 75 14.84 8.95 3.90
C TYR A 75 14.18 8.22 5.08
N THR A 76 14.36 8.74 6.29
CA THR A 76 13.49 8.37 7.42
C THR A 76 12.38 9.40 7.50
N ILE A 77 11.14 8.96 7.32
CA ILE A 77 9.96 9.82 7.21
C ILE A 77 9.06 9.60 8.41
N ASP A 78 8.57 10.68 9.02
CA ASP A 78 7.61 10.65 10.13
C ASP A 78 6.33 11.43 9.79
N ASP A 79 5.19 10.77 9.87
CA ASP A 79 3.87 11.36 9.60
C ASP A 79 3.08 11.66 10.88
N THR A 80 3.74 11.73 12.04
CA THR A 80 3.15 11.85 13.39
C THR A 80 2.40 10.62 13.89
N THR A 81 2.16 9.62 13.03
CA THR A 81 1.57 8.33 13.43
C THR A 81 2.62 7.23 13.56
N GLY A 82 3.79 7.43 12.96
CA GLY A 82 4.96 6.57 13.07
C GLY A 82 6.03 6.99 12.06
N TYR A 83 7.18 6.31 12.12
CA TYR A 83 8.29 6.55 11.20
C TYR A 83 8.55 5.34 10.30
N ILE A 84 9.00 5.59 9.07
CA ILE A 84 9.35 4.54 8.10
C ILE A 84 10.56 4.93 7.27
N LYS A 85 11.36 3.94 6.87
CA LYS A 85 12.46 4.13 5.92
C LYS A 85 11.94 4.03 4.48
N ALA A 86 12.30 5.00 3.66
CA ALA A 86 11.95 5.06 2.25
C ALA A 86 13.23 5.19 1.40
N LYS A 87 13.42 4.30 0.43
CA LYS A 87 14.62 4.19 -0.41
C LYS A 87 14.33 4.78 -1.78
N LEU A 88 15.06 5.81 -2.19
CA LEU A 88 15.05 6.38 -3.54
C LEU A 88 16.26 5.84 -4.31
N LEU A 89 16.02 5.09 -5.39
CA LEU A 89 17.10 4.56 -6.22
C LEU A 89 17.72 5.69 -7.05
N LEU A 90 19.04 5.83 -6.99
CA LEU A 90 19.81 6.75 -7.82
C LEU A 90 20.12 6.03 -9.14
N THR A 91 19.25 6.17 -10.14
CA THR A 91 19.57 5.71 -11.49
C THR A 91 20.64 6.63 -12.10
N TYR A 92 21.76 6.06 -12.54
CA TYR A 92 22.91 6.75 -13.14
C TYR A 92 22.62 7.53 -14.45
N SER A 93 21.36 7.68 -14.85
CA SER A 93 20.99 8.21 -16.18
C SER A 93 19.60 8.84 -16.30
N PHE A 94 18.96 9.28 -15.20
CA PHE A 94 17.75 10.11 -15.27
C PHE A 94 17.99 11.52 -14.70
N THR A 95 18.97 12.23 -15.28
CA THR A 95 19.05 13.71 -15.19
C THR A 95 18.24 14.40 -16.31
N THR A 96 17.28 13.71 -16.91
CA THR A 96 16.47 14.19 -18.04
C THR A 96 14.98 14.19 -17.71
N SER A 97 14.61 14.95 -16.69
CA SER A 97 13.33 15.66 -16.67
C SER A 97 13.46 16.90 -15.81
N ASN A 98 13.21 18.05 -16.43
CA ASN A 98 13.30 19.42 -15.93
C ASN A 98 12.31 19.73 -14.78
N GLU A 99 12.36 19.00 -13.68
CA GLU A 99 11.76 19.47 -12.43
C GLU A 99 12.89 19.88 -11.51
N LYS A 100 12.85 21.14 -11.08
CA LYS A 100 13.65 21.62 -9.96
C LYS A 100 13.26 20.75 -8.76
N ASN A 101 13.93 19.61 -8.58
CA ASN A 101 13.90 18.92 -7.31
C ASN A 101 14.56 19.89 -6.35
N GLU A 102 13.74 20.69 -5.65
CA GLU A 102 14.21 21.51 -4.56
C GLU A 102 14.95 20.59 -3.59
N ASP A 103 16.15 21.00 -3.18
CA ASP A 103 16.96 20.20 -2.26
C ASP A 103 16.14 19.88 -1.01
N ILE A 104 15.90 18.59 -0.81
CA ILE A 104 15.17 18.06 0.34
C ILE A 104 16.15 17.96 1.50
N ASN A 105 15.83 18.63 2.59
CA ASN A 105 16.62 18.67 3.81
C ASN A 105 15.88 18.00 4.98
N VAL A 106 16.61 17.72 6.05
CA VAL A 106 16.02 17.29 7.32
C VAL A 106 15.05 18.37 7.82
N ASN A 107 13.92 17.95 8.38
CA ASN A 107 12.75 18.73 8.79
C ASN A 107 11.87 19.26 7.67
N ASP A 108 12.21 19.04 6.40
CA ASP A 108 11.28 19.36 5.30
C ASP A 108 10.06 18.44 5.34
N VAL A 109 8.90 18.99 4.99
CA VAL A 109 7.70 18.21 4.73
C VAL A 109 7.77 17.73 3.29
N ILE A 110 7.57 16.43 3.08
CA ILE A 110 7.61 15.82 1.76
C ILE A 110 6.34 15.01 1.50
N GLN A 111 5.97 14.89 0.23
CA GLN A 111 5.08 13.83 -0.25
C GLN A 111 5.90 12.74 -0.91
N VAL A 112 5.52 11.50 -0.67
CA VAL A 112 6.13 10.32 -1.29
C VAL A 112 5.06 9.46 -1.92
N PHE A 113 5.27 9.12 -3.19
CA PHE A 113 4.59 8.04 -3.89
C PHE A 113 5.54 6.86 -3.97
N GLY A 114 5.08 5.67 -3.58
CA GLY A 114 5.95 4.51 -3.58
C GLY A 114 5.24 3.18 -3.37
N ILE A 115 6.04 2.12 -3.35
CA ILE A 115 5.59 0.75 -3.19
C ILE A 115 6.18 0.19 -1.89
N CYS A 116 5.39 -0.50 -1.09
CA CYS A 116 5.87 -1.15 0.12
C CYS A 116 6.67 -2.41 -0.23
N ASN A 117 7.88 -2.52 0.27
CA ASN A 117 8.71 -3.72 0.15
C ASN A 117 8.42 -4.65 1.32
N THR A 118 7.86 -5.82 1.03
CA THR A 118 7.51 -6.85 2.02
C THR A 118 8.47 -8.05 2.02
N VAL A 119 9.39 -8.12 1.05
CA VAL A 119 10.12 -9.36 0.68
C VAL A 119 11.26 -9.70 1.66
N SER A 120 11.68 -8.78 2.52
CA SER A 120 12.82 -8.99 3.41
C SER A 120 12.40 -9.69 4.70
N ILE A 121 12.70 -10.99 4.84
CA ILE A 121 12.37 -11.82 6.03
C ILE A 121 12.93 -11.23 7.34
N ASN A 122 14.03 -10.46 7.25
CA ASN A 122 14.76 -9.89 8.39
C ASN A 122 14.85 -8.36 8.38
N GLU A 123 14.22 -7.65 7.45
CA GLU A 123 14.21 -6.17 7.46
C GLU A 123 12.82 -5.66 7.85
N ASP A 124 12.80 -4.50 8.51
CA ASP A 124 11.56 -3.76 8.73
C ASP A 124 10.93 -3.33 7.40
N LEU A 125 9.60 -3.14 7.42
CA LEU A 125 8.86 -2.60 6.30
C LEU A 125 9.52 -1.30 5.79
N SER A 126 9.78 -1.24 4.49
CA SER A 126 10.32 -0.05 3.84
C SER A 126 9.54 0.30 2.58
N ILE A 127 9.69 1.54 2.13
CA ILE A 127 9.05 2.03 0.90
C ILE A 127 10.11 2.19 -0.18
N SER A 128 9.88 1.64 -1.36
CA SER A 128 10.60 2.03 -2.58
C SER A 128 9.93 3.29 -3.15
N ILE A 129 10.68 4.39 -3.20
CA ILE A 129 10.18 5.69 -3.66
C ILE A 129 10.10 5.67 -5.19
N SER A 130 8.90 5.92 -5.73
CA SER A 130 8.67 6.16 -7.15
C SER A 130 8.74 7.66 -7.50
N SER A 131 8.24 8.51 -6.59
CA SER A 131 8.32 9.97 -6.72
C SER A 131 8.32 10.60 -5.33
N ILE A 132 9.07 11.70 -5.19
CA ILE A 132 9.19 12.48 -3.96
C ILE A 132 9.13 13.96 -4.32
N THR A 133 8.43 14.75 -3.51
CA THR A 133 8.36 16.21 -3.71
C THR A 133 8.37 16.91 -2.36
N LYS A 134 9.15 17.98 -2.26
CA LYS A 134 9.10 18.92 -1.13
C LYS A 134 7.78 19.68 -1.12
N LEU A 135 7.23 19.90 0.06
CA LEU A 135 5.99 20.65 0.29
C LEU A 135 6.28 21.91 1.10
N ASN A 136 5.64 23.00 0.72
CA ASN A 136 5.90 24.33 1.29
C ASN A 136 5.05 24.65 2.53
N SER A 137 4.21 23.71 2.99
CA SER A 137 3.30 23.96 4.10
C SER A 137 2.94 22.68 4.85
N PHE A 138 2.84 22.77 6.18
CA PHE A 138 2.31 21.72 7.04
C PHE A 138 0.86 21.34 6.72
N ASN A 139 0.08 22.26 6.12
CA ASN A 139 -1.32 22.00 5.77
C ASN A 139 -1.50 20.79 4.84
N TYR A 140 -0.48 20.45 4.04
CA TYR A 140 -0.50 19.25 3.21
C TYR A 140 -0.53 17.96 4.04
N LEU A 141 0.15 17.92 5.19
CA LEU A 141 0.11 16.78 6.10
C LEU A 141 -1.30 16.64 6.72
N CYS A 142 -1.87 17.73 7.22
CA CYS A 142 -3.23 17.75 7.74
C CYS A 142 -4.25 17.28 6.68
N HIS A 143 -4.15 17.81 5.47
CA HIS A 143 -5.01 17.42 4.36
C HIS A 143 -4.86 15.93 4.01
N HIS A 144 -3.62 15.43 4.00
CA HIS A 144 -3.35 14.01 3.78
C HIS A 144 -4.04 13.12 4.83
N HIS A 145 -3.96 13.46 6.11
CA HIS A 145 -4.67 12.71 7.16
C HIS A 145 -6.19 12.73 6.96
N LEU A 146 -6.78 13.86 6.56
CA LEU A 146 -8.21 13.93 6.24
C LEU A 146 -8.59 12.99 5.09
N LEU A 147 -7.76 12.89 4.05
CA LEU A 147 -7.98 11.94 2.94
C LEU A 147 -7.90 10.48 3.40
N VAL A 148 -6.95 10.17 4.28
CA VAL A 148 -6.82 8.83 4.89
C VAL A 148 -8.09 8.48 5.68
N PHE A 149 -8.56 9.39 6.53
CA PHE A 149 -9.81 9.18 7.27
C PHE A 149 -11.03 9.05 6.36
N HIS A 150 -11.15 9.90 5.35
CA HIS A 150 -12.24 9.82 4.38
C HIS A 150 -12.29 8.45 3.69
N ASN A 151 -11.14 7.96 3.23
CA ASN A 151 -11.06 6.65 2.58
C ASN A 151 -11.45 5.51 3.53
N TYR A 152 -11.03 5.59 4.79
CA TYR A 152 -11.40 4.60 5.80
C TYR A 152 -12.91 4.60 6.09
N LEU A 153 -13.51 5.78 6.25
CA LEU A 153 -14.95 5.90 6.51
C LEU A 153 -15.78 5.41 5.32
N LYS A 154 -15.37 5.77 4.09
CA LYS A 154 -16.00 5.29 2.86
C LYS A 154 -15.92 3.76 2.74
N TYR A 155 -14.79 3.17 3.13
CA TYR A 155 -14.66 1.72 3.20
C TYR A 155 -15.66 1.10 4.19
N ILE A 156 -15.75 1.61 5.42
CA ILE A 156 -16.72 1.12 6.41
C ILE A 156 -18.16 1.21 5.88
N GLU A 157 -18.50 2.34 5.26
CA GLU A 157 -19.83 2.55 4.69
C GLU A 157 -20.15 1.50 3.61
N ASN A 158 -19.19 1.20 2.74
CA ASN A 158 -19.33 0.19 1.70
C ASN A 158 -19.45 -1.22 2.27
N GLU A 159 -18.68 -1.56 3.30
CA GLU A 159 -18.77 -2.87 3.98
C GLU A 159 -20.15 -3.05 4.65
N LYS A 160 -20.76 -1.99 5.19
CA LYS A 160 -22.13 -2.04 5.72
C LYS A 160 -23.21 -2.21 4.65
N LYS A 161 -22.94 -1.76 3.42
CA LYS A 161 -23.87 -1.84 2.28
C LYS A 161 -23.80 -3.19 1.56
N LYS A 162 -22.71 -3.94 1.71
CA LYS A 162 -22.65 -5.32 1.19
C LYS A 162 -23.70 -6.15 1.95
N PRO A 163 -24.73 -6.68 1.27
CA PRO A 163 -25.70 -7.54 1.93
C PRO A 163 -24.96 -8.76 2.48
N LYS A 164 -25.35 -9.20 3.69
CA LYS A 164 -24.95 -10.46 4.32
C LYS A 164 -25.50 -11.65 3.52
N GLU A 165 -25.08 -11.82 2.27
CA GLU A 165 -25.51 -12.95 1.42
C GLU A 165 -24.82 -14.27 1.82
N ASP A 166 -23.70 -14.21 2.54
CA ASP A 166 -22.97 -15.41 2.99
C ASP A 166 -23.50 -16.01 4.31
N GLU A 167 -24.40 -15.34 5.04
CA GLU A 167 -25.02 -15.88 6.28
C GLU A 167 -26.34 -16.66 6.02
N LYS A 168 -26.82 -16.76 4.77
CA LYS A 168 -28.08 -17.44 4.45
C LYS A 168 -27.95 -18.91 4.04
N VAL A 169 -26.74 -19.46 3.91
CA VAL A 169 -26.55 -20.88 3.52
C VAL A 169 -26.24 -21.79 4.71
N GLN A 170 -26.10 -21.25 5.92
CA GLN A 170 -25.74 -22.05 7.11
C GLN A 170 -26.72 -21.95 8.29
N ASN A 171 -27.85 -21.27 8.12
CA ASN A 171 -28.85 -21.02 9.18
C ASN A 171 -30.15 -21.83 9.01
N GLU A 172 -30.11 -23.00 8.36
CA GLU A 172 -31.25 -23.94 8.36
C GLU A 172 -31.06 -25.13 9.32
N GLU A 173 -29.91 -25.30 9.98
CA GLU A 173 -29.69 -26.46 10.87
C GLU A 173 -29.62 -26.17 12.38
N ASP A 174 -29.50 -24.92 12.84
CA ASP A 174 -29.36 -24.61 14.28
C ASP A 174 -30.44 -23.63 14.80
N GLU A 175 -31.71 -23.90 14.51
CA GLU A 175 -32.80 -23.39 15.35
C GLU A 175 -32.84 -24.16 16.69
N HIS A 176 -31.93 -23.86 17.61
CA HIS A 176 -32.17 -23.91 19.07
C HIS A 176 -30.88 -23.58 19.86
N ALA A 177 -30.73 -22.33 20.31
CA ALA A 177 -30.34 -21.98 21.69
C ALA A 177 -29.99 -20.48 21.87
N THR A 178 -30.79 -19.83 22.74
CA THR A 178 -30.42 -18.73 23.66
C THR A 178 -29.90 -17.37 23.14
N ALA A 179 -30.85 -16.42 23.14
CA ALA A 179 -30.85 -15.13 23.85
C ALA A 179 -29.55 -14.54 24.46
N MET A 180 -29.38 -13.25 24.16
CA MET A 180 -28.61 -12.18 24.83
C MET A 180 -27.08 -12.18 24.70
N GLN A 181 -26.56 -11.14 24.02
CA GLN A 181 -25.70 -10.13 24.64
C GLN A 181 -25.50 -8.91 23.70
N ASN A 182 -25.83 -7.72 24.23
CA ASN A 182 -25.43 -6.42 23.70
C ASN A 182 -23.89 -6.36 23.68
N VAL A 183 -23.30 -6.15 22.51
CA VAL A 183 -21.86 -5.85 22.40
C VAL A 183 -21.71 -4.37 22.07
N GLU A 184 -21.49 -3.57 23.09
CA GLU A 184 -20.93 -2.23 22.95
C GLU A 184 -19.60 -2.34 22.20
N ASN A 185 -19.44 -1.55 21.14
CA ASN A 185 -18.32 -1.67 20.22
C ASN A 185 -17.07 -1.03 20.87
N PRO A 186 -16.05 -1.82 21.29
CA PRO A 186 -14.89 -1.32 22.03
C PRO A 186 -13.98 -0.40 21.20
N PHE A 187 -14.22 -0.29 19.88
CA PHE A 187 -13.45 0.53 18.96
C PHE A 187 -13.54 2.05 19.22
N PHE A 188 -14.59 2.55 19.87
CA PHE A 188 -14.76 3.99 20.08
C PHE A 188 -14.04 4.55 21.32
N ASN A 189 -13.72 3.70 22.31
CA ASN A 189 -13.15 4.16 23.58
C ASN A 189 -11.62 4.34 23.56
N SER A 190 -10.92 3.96 22.49
CA SER A 190 -9.46 4.10 22.41
C SER A 190 -8.99 5.41 21.76
N PHE A 191 -9.90 6.29 21.36
CA PHE A 191 -9.56 7.58 20.71
C PHE A 191 -9.61 8.78 21.67
N PHE A 192 -10.20 8.62 22.86
CA PHE A 192 -10.30 9.67 23.86
C PHE A 192 -9.88 9.15 25.23
N TYR A 193 -8.60 8.82 25.37
CA TYR A 193 -7.87 8.84 26.64
C TYR A 193 -6.39 9.13 26.37
#